data_AF-A0AAV4MLH5-F1
#
_entry.id   AF-A0AAV4MLH5-F1
#
_cell.length_a   1.000
_cell.length_b   1.000
_cell.length_c   1.000
_cell.angle_alpha   90.00
_cell.angle_beta   90.00
_cell.angle_gamma   90.00
#
_symmetry.space_group_name_H-M   'P 1'
#
loop_
_entity.id
_entity.type
_entity.pdbx_description
1 polymer ?
#
loop_
_entity_poly.entity_id
_entity_poly.type
_entity_poly.pdbx_seq_one_letter_code
_entity_poly.pdbx_strand_id
1 'polypeptide(L)'
;MSFSCSSRCCFLCRKRFNIVDGDNCCGCNLAGLQVTTGIKFEDLVHISFVDRVFEVPFFVTYDHETKAILVVARGTMSTDDILTDVTATFATMDDPGCPPGILCHQGMLIASREIQRKLESKQILQNAFLEYPDYELVITGHSLGKFLKYFKLFLLVAEW
;
A
#
# COMPACT_ATOMS: atom_id res chain seq x y z
N MET A 1 -29.01 17.25 23.81
CA MET A 1 -27.95 18.16 23.34
C MET A 1 -27.29 17.52 22.14
N SER A 2 -27.68 17.97 20.95
CA SER A 2 -27.21 17.45 19.67
C SER A 2 -25.83 18.01 19.39
N PHE A 3 -24.82 17.15 19.25
CA PHE A 3 -23.49 17.57 18.80
C PHE A 3 -23.57 17.92 17.32
N SER A 4 -23.74 19.21 17.06
CA SER A 4 -23.61 19.81 15.73
C SER A 4 -22.15 19.71 15.29
N CYS A 5 -21.87 18.80 14.35
CA CYS A 5 -20.61 18.78 13.62
C CYS A 5 -20.59 20.00 12.68
N SER A 6 -19.81 21.03 13.03
CA SER A 6 -19.69 22.26 12.26
C SER A 6 -19.20 21.96 10.84
N SER A 7 -20.09 22.17 9.87
CA SER A 7 -19.95 21.88 8.44
C SER A 7 -18.85 22.68 7.71
N ARG A 8 -18.08 23.52 8.41
CA ARG A 8 -16.94 24.25 7.86
C ARG A 8 -15.60 23.51 7.98
N CYS A 9 -15.46 22.55 8.90
CA CYS A 9 -14.21 21.79 9.04
C CYS A 9 -14.02 20.79 7.89
N CYS A 10 -15.11 20.20 7.39
CA CYS A 10 -15.06 19.19 6.33
C CYS A 10 -14.84 19.77 4.92
N PHE A 11 -15.18 21.03 4.67
CA PHE A 11 -15.13 21.60 3.31
C PHE A 11 -13.70 21.91 2.83
N LEU A 12 -12.80 22.29 3.75
CA LEU A 12 -11.37 22.48 3.48
C LEU A 12 -10.59 21.15 3.48
N CYS A 13 -11.06 20.15 4.24
CA CYS A 13 -10.47 18.81 4.27
C CYS A 13 -10.64 18.06 2.94
N ARG A 14 -11.70 18.37 2.18
CA ARG A 14 -12.09 17.66 0.95
C ARG A 14 -11.20 17.91 -0.28
N LYS A 15 -10.45 19.02 -0.31
CA LYS A 15 -9.58 19.38 -1.46
C LYS A 15 -8.16 18.80 -1.38
N ARG A 16 -7.73 18.30 -0.22
CA ARG A 16 -6.32 17.95 0.03
C ARG A 16 -5.93 16.51 -0.30
N PHE A 17 -6.86 15.60 -0.58
CA PHE A 17 -6.54 14.17 -0.47
C PHE A 17 -7.07 13.30 -1.63
N ASN A 18 -6.79 13.67 -2.88
CA ASN A 18 -6.94 12.71 -4.00
C ASN A 18 -5.97 11.53 -3.89
N ILE A 19 -4.86 11.71 -3.14
CA ILE A 19 -3.83 10.69 -2.95
C ILE A 19 -4.04 9.81 -1.70
N VAL A 20 -5.01 10.11 -0.82
CA VAL A 20 -5.22 9.38 0.45
C VAL A 20 -6.59 8.71 0.48
N ASP A 21 -6.61 7.39 0.63
CA ASP A 21 -7.82 6.61 0.90
C ASP A 21 -7.92 6.25 2.38
N GLY A 22 -9.10 6.37 2.97
CA GLY A 22 -9.43 5.77 4.27
C GLY A 22 -8.88 6.49 5.51
N ASP A 23 -8.46 7.75 5.41
CA ASP A 23 -8.10 8.55 6.60
C ASP A 23 -9.36 9.01 7.38
N ASN A 24 -9.17 9.36 8.64
CA ASN A 24 -10.20 9.96 9.48
C ASN A 24 -10.45 11.43 9.11
N CYS A 25 -11.56 12.00 9.59
CA CYS A 25 -11.97 13.37 9.28
C CYS A 25 -10.98 14.46 9.75
N CYS A 26 -10.01 14.09 10.60
CA CYS A 26 -8.99 14.97 11.14
C CYS A 26 -7.61 14.76 10.49
N GLY A 27 -7.45 13.80 9.57
CA GLY A 27 -6.18 13.47 8.93
C GLY A 27 -5.13 12.89 9.90
N CYS A 28 -5.55 12.31 11.04
CA CYS A 28 -4.59 11.91 12.07
C CYS A 28 -3.75 10.70 11.65
N ASN A 29 -4.24 9.83 10.75
CA ASN A 29 -3.43 8.70 10.31
C ASN A 29 -2.28 9.19 9.43
N LEU A 30 -2.55 10.14 8.52
CA LEU A 30 -1.52 10.80 7.75
C LEU A 30 -0.50 11.53 8.63
N ALA A 31 -0.98 12.34 9.58
CA ALA A 31 -0.09 13.05 10.49
C ALA A 31 0.79 12.08 11.30
N GLY A 32 0.20 10.98 11.80
CA GLY A 32 0.93 9.94 12.50
C GLY A 32 1.98 9.25 11.63
N LEU A 33 1.65 8.93 10.37
CA LEU A 33 2.59 8.37 9.41
C LEU A 33 3.78 9.31 9.23
N GLN A 34 3.54 10.59 8.90
CA GLN A 34 4.61 11.56 8.65
C GLN A 34 5.52 11.78 9.86
N VAL A 35 4.94 11.86 11.07
CA VAL A 35 5.72 12.00 12.30
C VAL A 35 6.57 10.75 12.59
N THR A 36 6.03 9.57 12.31
CA THR A 36 6.71 8.30 12.61
C THR A 36 7.80 7.97 11.60
N THR A 37 7.56 8.22 10.32
CA THR A 37 8.48 7.85 9.23
C THR A 37 9.40 8.99 8.81
N GLY A 38 9.06 10.25 9.13
CA GLY A 38 9.75 11.43 8.63
C GLY A 38 9.46 11.74 7.16
N ILE A 39 8.59 10.98 6.50
CA ILE A 39 8.24 11.19 5.09
C ILE A 39 7.46 12.49 4.94
N LYS A 40 7.90 13.34 4.02
CA LYS A 40 7.21 14.58 3.72
C LYS A 40 6.00 14.32 2.82
N PHE A 41 5.01 15.19 2.92
CA PHE A 41 3.80 15.07 2.11
C PHE A 41 4.08 15.22 0.60
N GLU A 42 5.08 16.03 0.23
CA GLU A 42 5.51 16.24 -1.16
C GLU A 42 6.05 14.96 -1.81
N ASP A 43 6.64 14.06 -1.02
CA ASP A 43 7.22 12.81 -1.50
C ASP A 43 6.19 11.66 -1.52
N LEU A 44 4.94 11.90 -1.09
CA LEU A 44 3.88 10.89 -1.04
C LEU A 44 3.10 10.86 -2.35
N VAL A 45 3.15 9.72 -3.04
CA VAL A 45 2.42 9.49 -4.29
C VAL A 45 1.01 9.00 -4.01
N HIS A 46 0.87 8.04 -3.10
CA HIS A 46 -0.43 7.48 -2.74
C HIS A 46 -0.39 6.87 -1.34
N ILE A 47 -1.51 6.90 -0.61
CA ILE A 47 -1.65 6.31 0.71
C ILE A 47 -3.02 5.68 0.83
N SER A 48 -3.07 4.45 1.34
CA SER A 48 -4.30 3.76 1.70
C SER A 48 -4.22 3.35 3.17
N PHE A 49 -5.08 3.94 4.00
CA PHE A 49 -5.31 3.54 5.39
C PHE A 49 -6.44 2.51 5.54
N VAL A 50 -6.91 1.97 4.41
CA VAL A 50 -7.97 0.96 4.41
C VAL A 50 -7.43 -0.34 5.02
N ASP A 51 -8.05 -0.75 6.13
CA ASP A 51 -7.74 -1.97 6.86
C ASP A 51 -9.03 -2.81 6.95
N ARG A 52 -9.16 -3.81 6.08
CA ARG A 52 -10.32 -4.71 5.98
C ARG A 52 -9.85 -6.15 5.74
N VAL A 53 -10.77 -7.10 5.80
CA VAL A 53 -10.49 -8.49 5.43
C VAL A 53 -9.86 -8.54 4.03
N PHE A 54 -8.62 -9.03 3.96
CA PHE A 54 -7.77 -9.09 2.76
C PHE A 54 -7.37 -7.74 2.14
N GLU A 55 -7.61 -6.60 2.78
CA GLU A 55 -7.07 -5.31 2.34
C GLU A 55 -6.19 -4.73 3.44
N VAL A 56 -4.90 -4.56 3.15
CA VAL A 56 -3.96 -3.98 4.10
C VAL A 56 -3.63 -2.53 3.76
N PRO A 57 -3.33 -1.70 4.78
CA PRO A 57 -2.79 -0.38 4.56
C PRO A 57 -1.45 -0.41 3.82
N PHE A 58 -1.27 0.51 2.87
CA PHE A 58 -0.01 0.67 2.15
C PHE A 58 0.16 2.13 1.72
N PHE A 59 1.39 2.52 1.38
CA PHE A 59 1.67 3.80 0.76
C PHE A 59 2.74 3.68 -0.32
N VAL A 60 2.77 4.66 -1.21
CA VAL A 60 3.76 4.84 -2.27
C VAL A 60 4.44 6.18 -2.07
N THR A 61 5.77 6.20 -2.07
CA THR A 61 6.56 7.41 -1.82
C THR A 61 7.85 7.40 -2.63
N TYR A 62 8.41 8.59 -2.86
CA TYR A 62 9.74 8.74 -3.41
C TYR A 62 10.81 8.69 -2.31
N ASP A 63 11.87 7.94 -2.56
CA ASP A 63 13.13 8.00 -1.84
C ASP A 63 14.18 8.62 -2.75
N HIS A 64 14.41 9.92 -2.57
CA HIS A 64 15.35 10.68 -3.37
C HIS A 64 16.82 10.36 -3.04
N GLU A 65 17.11 9.80 -1.86
CA GLU A 65 18.47 9.43 -1.48
C GLU A 65 18.92 8.19 -2.25
N THR A 66 18.05 7.17 -2.34
CA THR A 66 18.34 5.94 -3.08
C THR A 66 17.81 5.94 -4.50
N LYS A 67 17.19 7.03 -4.97
CA LYS A 67 16.46 7.12 -6.24
C LYS A 67 15.47 5.97 -6.44
N ALA A 68 14.55 5.82 -5.50
CA ALA A 68 13.57 4.73 -5.55
C ALA A 68 12.12 5.22 -5.44
N ILE A 69 11.23 4.53 -6.15
CA ILE A 69 9.78 4.59 -5.89
C ILE A 69 9.48 3.46 -4.93
N LEU A 70 9.18 3.79 -3.68
CA LEU A 70 8.90 2.82 -2.63
C LEU A 70 7.41 2.51 -2.58
N VAL A 71 7.05 1.23 -2.69
CA VAL A 71 5.73 0.73 -2.29
C VAL A 71 5.89 0.03 -0.94
N VAL A 72 5.31 0.61 0.11
CA VAL A 72 5.43 0.13 1.48
C VAL A 72 4.08 -0.39 1.93
N ALA A 73 3.96 -1.70 2.13
CA ALA A 73 2.77 -2.31 2.70
C ALA A 73 2.97 -2.58 4.19
N ARG A 74 2.00 -2.17 5.01
CA ARG A 74 1.99 -2.48 6.45
C ARG A 74 1.79 -3.99 6.59
N GLY A 75 2.67 -4.66 7.34
CA GLY A 75 2.42 -6.03 7.79
C GLY A 75 1.32 -6.06 8.85
N THR A 76 0.69 -7.22 9.07
CA THR A 76 -0.27 -7.40 10.17
C THR A 76 0.42 -7.11 11.50
N MET A 77 -0.21 -6.33 12.39
CA MET A 77 0.41 -5.87 13.64
C MET A 77 0.68 -6.96 14.68
N SER A 78 0.07 -8.13 14.51
CA SER A 78 0.43 -9.31 15.27
C SER A 78 0.66 -10.45 14.28
N THR A 79 1.83 -11.07 14.30
CA THR A 79 2.02 -12.40 13.68
C THR A 79 1.02 -13.42 14.26
N ASP A 80 0.49 -13.14 15.45
CA ASP A 80 -0.62 -13.87 16.08
C ASP A 80 -1.99 -13.59 15.41
N ASP A 81 -2.23 -12.40 14.85
CA ASP A 81 -3.48 -12.09 14.13
C ASP A 81 -3.56 -12.86 12.79
N ILE A 82 -2.41 -13.19 12.21
CA ILE A 82 -2.30 -14.12 11.07
C ILE A 82 -2.62 -15.57 11.50
N LEU A 83 -2.50 -15.91 12.79
CA LEU A 83 -2.81 -17.25 13.31
C LEU A 83 -4.27 -17.38 13.78
N THR A 84 -4.88 -16.31 14.30
CA THR A 84 -6.24 -16.38 14.87
C THR A 84 -7.38 -16.04 13.91
N ASP A 85 -7.18 -15.22 12.87
CA ASP A 85 -8.25 -14.91 11.89
C ASP A 85 -8.21 -15.79 10.62
N VAL A 86 -7.21 -16.65 10.50
CA VAL A 86 -6.86 -17.39 9.29
C VAL A 86 -7.23 -18.86 9.43
N THR A 87 -8.28 -19.26 8.73
CA THR A 87 -8.38 -20.64 8.25
C THR A 87 -7.09 -20.97 7.51
N ALA A 88 -6.37 -21.99 7.97
CA ALA A 88 -5.02 -22.39 7.57
C ALA A 88 -4.92 -22.90 6.11
N THR A 89 -5.36 -22.10 5.14
CA THR A 89 -5.33 -22.44 3.73
C THR A 89 -4.12 -21.82 3.07
N PHE A 90 -3.25 -22.69 2.56
CA PHE A 90 -2.17 -22.31 1.67
C PHE A 90 -2.70 -22.29 0.23
N ALA A 91 -2.22 -21.32 -0.55
CA ALA A 91 -2.46 -21.24 -1.99
C ALA A 91 -1.13 -21.40 -2.72
N THR A 92 -1.16 -22.09 -3.86
CA THR A 92 -0.02 -22.13 -4.78
C THR A 92 0.03 -20.81 -5.55
N MET A 93 1.23 -20.22 -5.61
CA MET A 93 1.50 -19.05 -6.45
C MET A 93 2.05 -19.54 -7.78
N ASP A 94 1.20 -19.52 -8.80
CA ASP A 94 1.53 -19.91 -10.18
C ASP A 94 1.72 -18.69 -11.10
N ASP A 95 1.94 -17.50 -10.51
CA ASP A 95 2.09 -16.24 -11.24
C ASP A 95 3.43 -16.20 -12.03
N PRO A 96 3.45 -15.58 -13.23
CA PRO A 96 4.66 -15.49 -14.06
C PRO A 96 5.85 -14.88 -13.31
N GLY A 97 7.01 -15.55 -13.39
CA GLY A 97 8.24 -15.17 -12.69
C GLY A 97 8.39 -15.82 -11.31
N CYS A 98 7.34 -16.41 -10.75
CA CYS A 98 7.43 -17.17 -9.52
C CYS A 98 7.95 -18.60 -9.80
N PRO A 99 8.91 -19.13 -9.00
CA PRO A 99 9.24 -20.55 -9.04
C PRO A 99 7.99 -21.43 -8.85
N PRO A 100 7.82 -22.50 -9.65
CA PRO A 100 6.65 -23.35 -9.55
C PRO A 100 6.55 -24.03 -8.19
N GLY A 101 5.33 -24.14 -7.66
CA GLY A 101 5.07 -24.84 -6.41
C GLY A 101 5.34 -24.03 -5.13
N ILE A 102 5.51 -22.71 -5.23
CA ILE A 102 5.58 -21.86 -4.04
C ILE A 102 4.22 -21.82 -3.35
N LEU A 103 4.19 -22.28 -2.10
CA LEU A 103 3.04 -22.15 -1.22
C LEU A 103 3.12 -20.82 -0.47
N CYS A 104 2.01 -20.10 -0.47
CA CYS A 104 1.85 -18.86 0.27
C CYS A 104 0.55 -18.89 1.06
N HIS A 105 0.45 -18.05 2.09
CA HIS A 105 -0.83 -17.89 2.78
C HIS A 105 -1.85 -17.28 1.81
N GLN A 106 -3.01 -17.93 1.66
CA GLN A 106 -4.04 -17.47 0.74
C GLN A 106 -4.45 -16.01 1.03
N GLY A 107 -4.57 -15.63 2.30
CA GLY A 107 -4.91 -14.24 2.66
C GLY A 107 -3.85 -13.22 2.23
N MET A 108 -2.56 -13.57 2.27
CA MET A 108 -1.49 -12.70 1.79
C MET A 108 -1.52 -12.55 0.27
N LEU A 109 -1.77 -13.65 -0.45
CA LEU A 109 -1.90 -13.63 -1.91
C LEU A 109 -3.08 -12.76 -2.35
N ILE A 110 -4.22 -12.85 -1.65
CA ILE A 110 -5.37 -11.99 -1.93
C ILE A 110 -5.00 -10.53 -1.65
N ALA A 111 -4.44 -10.23 -0.48
CA ALA A 111 -4.07 -8.85 -0.12
C ALA A 111 -3.06 -8.21 -1.07
N SER A 112 -2.06 -8.96 -1.54
CA SER A 112 -1.13 -8.45 -2.54
C SER A 112 -1.81 -8.13 -3.87
N ARG A 113 -2.78 -8.95 -4.30
CA ARG A 113 -3.56 -8.73 -5.52
C ARG A 113 -4.48 -7.53 -5.39
N GLU A 114 -5.02 -7.28 -4.20
CA GLU A 114 -5.78 -6.05 -3.90
C GLU A 114 -4.92 -4.79 -4.06
N ILE A 115 -3.70 -4.80 -3.50
CA ILE A 115 -2.75 -3.68 -3.65
C ILE A 115 -2.42 -3.46 -5.13
N GLN A 116 -2.09 -4.53 -5.87
CA GLN A 116 -1.81 -4.46 -7.29
C GLN A 116 -2.96 -3.77 -8.03
N ARG A 117 -4.20 -4.26 -7.86
CA ARG A 117 -5.35 -3.69 -8.56
C ARG A 117 -5.52 -2.22 -8.25
N LYS A 118 -5.23 -1.78 -7.02
CA LYS A 118 -5.26 -0.35 -6.66
C LYS A 118 -4.16 0.43 -7.37
N LEU A 119 -2.93 -0.09 -7.42
CA LEU A 119 -1.82 0.52 -8.15
C LEU A 119 -2.13 0.67 -9.65
N GLU A 120 -2.69 -0.37 -10.28
CA GLU A 120 -3.03 -0.38 -11.71
C GLU A 120 -4.24 0.50 -12.04
N SER A 121 -5.36 0.34 -11.31
CA SER A 121 -6.61 1.07 -11.59
C SER A 121 -6.47 2.58 -11.42
N LYS A 122 -5.59 3.02 -10.52
CA LYS A 122 -5.29 4.43 -10.28
C LYS A 122 -4.05 4.94 -11.04
N GLN A 123 -3.41 4.08 -11.82
CA GLN A 123 -2.18 4.37 -12.55
C GLN A 123 -1.06 4.98 -11.67
N ILE A 124 -0.95 4.50 -10.42
CA ILE A 124 -0.10 5.14 -9.41
C ILE A 124 1.37 5.04 -9.80
N LEU A 125 1.84 3.85 -10.19
CA LEU A 125 3.24 3.64 -10.54
C LEU A 125 3.59 4.30 -11.87
N GLN A 126 2.70 4.27 -12.86
CA GLN A 126 2.90 4.90 -14.16
C GLN A 126 3.10 6.41 -13.98
N ASN A 127 2.23 7.06 -13.19
CA ASN A 127 2.37 8.48 -12.89
C ASN A 127 3.67 8.79 -12.13
N ALA A 128 4.06 7.92 -11.20
CA ALA A 128 5.31 8.07 -10.45
C ALA A 128 6.56 7.97 -11.35
N PHE A 129 6.58 7.01 -12.27
CA PHE A 129 7.66 6.85 -13.25
C PHE A 129 7.70 7.94 -14.32
N LEU A 130 6.55 8.56 -14.65
CA LEU A 130 6.54 9.73 -15.53
C LEU A 130 7.24 10.93 -14.88
N GLU A 131 7.14 11.06 -13.56
CA GLU A 131 7.80 12.13 -12.81
C GLU A 131 9.29 11.84 -12.57
N TYR A 132 9.61 10.60 -12.20
CA TYR A 132 10.98 10.14 -11.94
C TYR A 132 11.32 8.86 -12.71
N PRO A 133 11.62 8.95 -14.01
CA PRO A 133 11.85 7.79 -14.87
C PRO A 133 13.16 7.04 -14.57
N ASP A 134 14.11 7.69 -13.90
CA ASP A 134 15.39 7.10 -13.50
C ASP A 134 15.34 6.40 -12.14
N TYR A 135 14.17 6.36 -11.48
CA TYR A 135 14.03 5.76 -10.15
C TYR A 135 13.76 4.27 -10.24
N GLU A 136 14.27 3.50 -9.27
CA GLU A 136 13.98 2.08 -9.18
C GLU A 136 12.73 1.81 -8.36
N LEU A 137 11.84 0.93 -8.83
CA LEU A 137 10.73 0.45 -8.00
C LEU A 137 11.24 -0.45 -6.88
N VAL A 138 10.98 -0.13 -5.62
CA VAL A 138 11.30 -0.97 -4.47
C VAL A 138 10.02 -1.26 -3.71
N ILE A 139 9.76 -2.55 -3.44
CA ILE A 139 8.59 -2.97 -2.66
C ILE A 139 9.07 -3.56 -1.35
N THR A 140 8.53 -3.06 -0.23
CA THR A 140 8.94 -3.45 1.12
C THR A 140 7.76 -3.53 2.09
N GLY A 141 7.97 -4.22 3.21
CA GLY A 141 6.95 -4.48 4.22
C GLY A 141 7.27 -5.74 5.04
N HIS A 142 6.89 -5.73 6.31
CA HIS A 142 7.05 -6.89 7.20
C HIS A 142 6.03 -7.97 6.80
N SER A 143 6.45 -9.22 6.63
CA SER A 143 5.61 -10.36 6.21
C SER A 143 5.07 -10.29 4.76
N LEU A 144 4.20 -9.33 4.42
CA LEU A 144 3.60 -9.17 3.09
C LEU A 144 4.57 -8.59 2.04
N GLY A 145 5.53 -7.75 2.46
CA GLY A 145 6.51 -7.15 1.54
C GLY A 145 7.45 -8.18 0.89
N LYS A 146 7.76 -9.28 1.58
CA LYS A 146 8.52 -10.40 0.98
C LYS A 146 7.72 -11.08 -0.13
N PHE A 147 6.41 -11.23 0.06
CA PHE A 147 5.51 -11.77 -0.95
C PHE A 147 5.40 -10.82 -2.16
N LEU A 148 5.19 -9.53 -1.90
CA LEU A 148 5.15 -8.50 -2.94
C LEU A 148 6.48 -8.36 -3.72
N LYS A 149 7.61 -8.78 -3.15
CA LYS A 149 8.90 -8.78 -3.88
C LYS A 149 8.92 -9.79 -5.04
N TYR A 150 8.30 -10.97 -4.88
CA TYR A 150 8.09 -11.90 -6.00
C TYR A 150 7.10 -11.31 -7.01
N PHE A 151 6.21 -10.46 -6.53
CA PHE A 151 5.24 -9.71 -7.33
C PHE A 151 5.86 -8.58 -8.16
N LYS A 152 6.95 -7.94 -7.70
CA LYS A 152 7.76 -6.98 -8.49
C LYS A 152 8.21 -7.60 -9.81
N LEU A 153 8.48 -8.90 -9.83
CA LEU A 153 8.92 -9.60 -11.03
C LEU A 153 7.81 -9.69 -12.09
N PHE A 154 6.54 -9.78 -11.68
CA PHE A 154 5.38 -9.72 -12.58
C PHE A 154 5.14 -8.30 -13.11
N LEU A 155 5.21 -7.29 -12.24
CA LEU A 155 5.03 -5.88 -12.63
C LEU A 155 6.11 -5.37 -13.60
N LEU A 156 7.30 -5.98 -13.60
CA LEU A 156 8.37 -5.70 -14.56
C LEU A 156 8.21 -6.44 -15.89
N VAL A 157 7.41 -7.50 -15.94
CA VAL A 157 7.11 -8.30 -17.15
C VAL A 157 5.86 -7.76 -17.86
N ALA A 158 4.96 -7.11 -17.12
CA ALA A 158 3.93 -6.27 -17.70
C ALA A 158 4.61 -5.00 -18.26
N GLU A 159 4.97 -5.03 -19.55
CA GLU A 159 5.48 -3.84 -20.25
C GLU A 159 4.46 -2.70 -20.12
N TRP A 160 4.93 -1.54 -19.64
CA TRP A 160 4.19 -0.28 -19.54
C TRP A 160 4.64 0.67 -20.65
#